data_AF-A0A7J8RH79-F1
#
_entry.id   AF-A0A7J8RH79-F1
#
_cell.length_a   1.000
_cell.length_b   1.000
_cell.length_c   1.000
_cell.angle_alpha   90.00
_cell.angle_beta   90.00
_cell.angle_gamma   90.00
#
_symmetry.space_group_name_H-M   'P 1'
#
loop_
_entity.id
_entity.type
_entity.pdbx_description
1 polymer ?
#
loop_
_entity_poly.entity_id
_entity_poly.type
_entity_poly.pdbx_seq_one_letter_code
_entity_poly.pdbx_strand_id
1 'polypeptide(L)' 'MCVFLNTDGAVHSVSGFSAAGGVIRNSEGKWILGYNCFEEMFISSC' A
#
# COMPACT_ATOMS: atom_id res chain seq x y z
N MET A 1 9.29 -10.80 19.15
CA MET A 1 8.86 -9.48 18.67
C MET A 1 8.10 -9.69 17.37
N CYS A 2 6.78 -9.63 17.38
CA CYS A 2 5.97 -9.78 16.15
C CYS A 2 5.71 -8.42 15.54
N VAL A 3 5.79 -8.35 14.22
CA VAL A 3 5.52 -7.16 13.42
C VAL A 3 4.38 -7.48 12.47
N PHE A 4 3.42 -6.58 12.39
CA PHE A 4 2.22 -6.71 11.56
C PHE A 4 2.31 -5.74 10.40
N LEU A 5 1.92 -6.20 9.21
CA LEU A 5 1.92 -5.39 8.00
C LEU A 5 0.48 -5.23 7.52
N ASN A 6 0.05 -3.98 7.37
CA ASN A 6 -1.14 -3.64 6.60
C ASN A 6 -0.69 -2.94 5.33
N THR A 7 -1.19 -3.41 4.20
CA THR A 7 -0.93 -2.81 2.90
C THR A 7 -2.26 -2.60 2.18
N ASP A 8 -2.34 -1.53 1.41
CA ASP A 8 -3.45 -1.24 0.52
C ASP A 8 -2.90 -0.64 -0.78
N GLY A 9 -3.65 -0.85 -1.85
CA GLY A 9 -3.33 -0.33 -3.18
C GLY A 9 -4.56 0.27 -3.82
N ALA A 10 -4.40 1.44 -4.41
CA ALA A 10 -5.45 2.11 -5.17
C ALA A 10 -4.99 2.33 -6.60
N VAL A 11 -5.92 2.19 -7.54
CA VAL A 11 -5.65 2.45 -8.94
C VAL A 11 -6.76 3.26 -9.57
N HIS A 12 -6.36 4.28 -10.33
CA HIS A 12 -7.25 5.10 -11.12
C HIS A 12 -7.36 4.50 -12.52
N SER A 13 -8.47 3.80 -12.77
CA SER A 13 -8.69 2.98 -13.97
C SER A 13 -8.60 3.73 -15.29
N VAL A 14 -8.85 5.05 -15.29
CA VAL A 14 -8.84 5.87 -16.51
C VAL A 14 -7.43 6.35 -16.87
N SER A 15 -6.63 6.74 -15.88
CA SER A 15 -5.30 7.31 -16.12
C SER A 15 -4.16 6.31 -15.96
N GLY A 16 -4.44 5.12 -15.40
CA GLY A 16 -3.40 4.15 -15.05
C GLY A 16 -2.55 4.56 -13.84
N PHE A 17 -2.86 5.68 -13.18
CA PHE A 17 -2.15 6.06 -11.95
C PHE A 17 -2.47 5.09 -10.84
N SER A 18 -1.43 4.63 -10.17
CA SER A 18 -1.53 3.71 -9.05
C SER A 18 -0.78 4.24 -7.84
N ALA A 19 -1.26 3.85 -6.68
CA ALA A 19 -0.56 4.06 -5.43
C ALA A 19 -0.61 2.77 -4.63
N ALA A 20 0.50 2.44 -3.97
CA ALA A 20 0.55 1.40 -2.96
C ALA A 20 1.07 2.02 -1.67
N GLY A 21 0.58 1.56 -0.54
CA GLY A 21 1.05 2.01 0.75
C GLY A 21 0.79 1.00 1.83
N GLY A 22 1.28 1.33 3.02
CA GLY A 22 1.06 0.48 4.17
C GLY A 22 1.61 1.03 5.46
N VAL A 23 1.26 0.34 6.53
CA VAL A 23 1.73 0.61 7.89
C VAL A 23 2.28 -0.66 8.51
N ILE A 24 3.45 -0.53 9.10
CA ILE A 24 4.10 -1.54 9.93
C ILE A 24 3.70 -1.26 11.37
N ARG A 25 3.19 -2.27 12.08
CA ARG A 25 2.67 -2.16 13.45
C ARG A 25 3.35 -3.15 14.40
N ASN A 26 3.46 -2.78 15.67
CA ASN A 26 3.90 -3.69 16.73
C ASN A 26 2.74 -4.61 17.18
N SER A 27 3.01 -5.50 18.13
CA SER A 27 2.00 -6.40 18.70
C SER A 27 0.88 -5.76 19.51
N GLU A 28 1.02 -4.49 19.86
CA GLU A 28 -0.03 -3.68 20.52
C GLU A 28 -0.89 -2.93 19.49
N GLY A 29 -0.61 -3.10 18.19
CA GLY A 29 -1.28 -2.38 17.12
C GLY A 29 -0.78 -0.95 16.90
N LYS A 30 0.27 -0.51 17.62
CA LYS A 30 0.89 0.80 17.44
C LYS A 30 1.70 0.86 16.14
N TRP A 31 1.58 1.98 15.43
CA TRP A 31 2.34 2.22 14.20
C TRP A 31 3.82 2.43 14.52
N ILE A 32 4.67 1.74 13.76
CA ILE A 32 6.12 1.85 13.80
C ILE A 32 6.59 2.70 12.64
N LEU A 33 6.11 2.41 11.42
CA LEU A 33 6.53 3.06 10.19
C LEU A 33 5.42 2.97 9.13
N GLY A 34 5.24 4.02 8.34
CA GLY A 34 4.41 4.01 7.13
C GLY A 34 5.27 4.11 5.88
N TYR A 35 4.78 3.58 4.76
CA TYR A 35 5.39 3.74 3.44
C TYR A 35 4.33 4.00 2.38
N ASN A 36 4.73 4.67 1.30
CA ASN A 36 3.92 4.95 0.13
C ASN A 36 4.78 4.86 -1.13
N CYS A 37 4.18 4.43 -2.23
CA CYS A 37 4.77 4.31 -3.56
C CYS A 37 3.70 4.78 -4.57
N PHE A 38 4.09 5.62 -5.52
CA PHE A 38 3.22 6.18 -6.54
C PHE A 38 3.82 5.91 -7.91
N GLU A 39 3.13 5.15 -8.75
CA GLU A 39 3.61 4.79 -10.08
C GLU A 39 2.48 4.75 -11.12
N GLU A 40 2.84 4.92 -12.40
CA GLU A 40 1.95 4.58 -13.52
C GLU A 40 1.97 3.07 -13.72
N MET A 41 0.80 2.41 -13.60
CA MET A 41 0.66 0.97 -13.74
C MET A 41 -0.21 0.63 -14.96
N PHE A 42 0.29 -0.25 -15.83
CA PHE A 42 -0.50 -0.80 -16.92
C PHE A 42 -1.45 -1.87 -16.38
N ILE A 43 -2.71 -1.50 -16.17
CA ILE A 43 -3.77 -2.46 -15.85
C ILE A 43 -4.28 -3.06 -17.16
N SER A 44 -3.95 -4.32 -17.43
CA SER A 44 -4.73 -5.10 -18.40
C SER A 44 -6.01 -5.54 -17.71
N SER A 45 -7.16 -5.04 -18.16
CA SER A 45 -8.45 -5.61 -17.75
C SER A 45 -8.50 -7.07 -18.22
N CYS A 46 -8.74 -8.01 -17.29
CA CYS A 46 -8.95 -9.43 -17.59
C CYS A 46 -10.26 -9.65 -18.34
#